data_AF-A0A8S3FJN3-F1
#
_entry.id   AF-A0A8S3FJN3-F1
#
_cell.length_a   1.000
_cell.length_b   1.000
_cell.length_c   1.000
_cell.angle_alpha   90.00
_cell.angle_beta   90.00
_cell.angle_gamma   90.00
#
_symmetry.space_group_name_H-M   'P 1'
#
loop_
_entity.id
_entity.type
_entity.pdbx_description
1 polymer ?
#
loop_
_entity_poly.entity_id
_entity_poly.type
_entity_poly.pdbx_seq_one_letter_code
_entity_poly.pdbx_strand_id
1 'polypeptide(L)'
;MFKKIRFDPDTLTFFMSLPFHLIFVQLEGKFYLTVLQHIYTPSVTIQTKIARSQYCPHIRELFNQTLIAYPIIRRIKYYHLACMKDSNLVCFHDNELFICLCTEEKHANCFHFDFNMTYDCMGSNNCQNGAQCFQDNPTCPTKIMCVCRECFYGTQCQFSTHQFGLSLDAILGYQIRSNLSISRQSIYVKISIIVASIMLLFGLISGILSILTFQSKPCLKVGCGIYLLASSITSILTIICLNFKLWFLILSQMSILTSRSFL
;
A
#
# COMPACT_ATOMS: atom_id res chain seq x y z
N MET A 1 -1.74 -1.43 -12.65
CA MET A 1 -0.86 -0.60 -11.80
C MET A 1 -0.96 -1.15 -10.38
N PHE A 2 0.16 -1.59 -9.81
CA PHE A 2 0.19 -2.07 -8.44
C PHE A 2 0.23 -0.86 -7.50
N LYS A 3 -0.69 -0.80 -6.53
CA LYS A 3 -0.71 0.25 -5.51
C LYS A 3 -0.38 -0.40 -4.17
N LYS A 4 0.77 -0.08 -3.57
CA LYS A 4 1.12 -0.50 -2.21
C LYS A 4 0.27 0.32 -1.24
N ILE A 5 -0.77 -0.29 -0.69
CA ILE A 5 -1.56 0.27 0.42
C ILE A 5 -0.98 -0.34 1.70
N ARG A 6 -0.80 0.53 2.70
CA ARG A 6 -0.31 0.29 4.08
C ARG A 6 -0.14 -1.18 4.49
N PHE A 7 1.04 -1.50 5.04
CA PHE A 7 1.24 -2.67 5.90
C PHE A 7 0.33 -2.52 7.14
N ASP A 8 -0.89 -3.07 7.09
CA ASP A 8 -1.56 -3.52 8.30
C ASP A 8 -0.84 -4.81 8.72
N PRO A 9 -0.43 -4.97 9.98
CA PRO A 9 0.47 -6.06 10.42
C PRO A 9 -0.05 -7.46 10.06
N ASP A 10 -1.36 -7.61 9.87
CA ASP A 10 -2.01 -8.91 9.62
C ASP A 10 -2.71 -9.02 8.26
N THR A 11 -2.79 -7.95 7.46
CA THR A 11 -3.58 -7.96 6.22
C THR A 11 -2.85 -7.30 5.05
N LEU A 12 -2.63 -8.07 3.99
CA LEU A 12 -2.08 -7.60 2.72
C LEU A 12 -3.22 -7.38 1.73
N THR A 13 -3.37 -6.14 1.27
CA THR A 13 -4.32 -5.79 0.22
C THR A 13 -3.59 -5.33 -1.02
N PHE A 14 -3.77 -6.01 -2.14
CA PHE A 14 -3.18 -5.63 -3.41
C PHE A 14 -4.17 -5.80 -4.55
N PHE A 15 -4.01 -4.98 -5.58
CA PHE A 15 -4.83 -5.00 -6.78
C PHE A 15 -4.08 -5.72 -7.90
N MET A 16 -4.62 -6.83 -8.38
CA MET A 16 -4.07 -7.58 -9.51
C MET A 16 -4.90 -7.29 -10.76
N SER A 17 -4.25 -6.82 -11.81
CA SER A 17 -4.90 -6.50 -13.10
C SER A 17 -4.65 -7.54 -14.19
N LEU A 18 -3.94 -8.63 -13.85
CA LEU A 18 -3.63 -9.74 -14.74
C LEU A 18 -4.20 -11.02 -14.11
N PRO A 19 -4.50 -12.06 -14.91
CA PRO A 19 -4.77 -13.38 -14.38
C PRO A 19 -3.50 -13.95 -13.73
N PHE A 20 -3.66 -14.62 -12.60
CA PHE A 20 -2.61 -15.33 -11.88
C PHE A 20 -3.24 -16.54 -11.19
N HIS A 21 -2.40 -17.52 -10.86
CA HIS A 21 -2.85 -18.72 -10.16
C HIS A 21 -2.40 -18.75 -8.70
N LEU A 22 -1.22 -18.19 -8.43
CA LEU A 22 -0.51 -18.35 -7.17
C LEU A 22 0.09 -17.02 -6.75
N ILE A 23 0.06 -16.74 -5.44
CA ILE A 23 0.79 -15.61 -4.85
C ILE A 23 1.54 -16.11 -3.62
N PHE A 24 2.85 -15.93 -3.68
CA PHE A 24 3.73 -16.15 -2.54
C PHE A 24 4.15 -14.81 -1.96
N VAL A 25 4.20 -14.75 -0.63
CA VAL A 25 4.72 -13.60 0.11
C VAL A 25 5.97 -14.05 0.84
N GLN A 26 7.06 -13.32 0.65
CA GLN A 26 8.28 -13.50 1.41
C GLN A 26 8.32 -12.48 2.54
N LEU A 27 8.45 -12.97 3.78
CA LEU A 27 8.55 -12.15 4.98
C LEU A 27 9.68 -12.70 5.86
N GLU A 28 10.67 -11.88 6.19
CA GLU A 28 11.83 -12.28 7.02
C GLU A 28 12.53 -13.57 6.54
N GLY A 29 12.61 -13.77 5.23
CA GLY A 29 13.23 -14.97 4.63
C GLY A 29 12.34 -16.23 4.63
N LYS A 30 11.10 -16.15 5.12
CA LYS A 30 10.10 -17.22 5.08
C LYS A 30 9.10 -17.00 3.96
N PHE A 31 8.64 -18.08 3.33
CA PHE A 31 7.65 -18.05 2.26
C PHE A 31 6.27 -18.46 2.75
N TYR A 32 5.24 -17.75 2.26
CA TYR A 32 3.85 -18.02 2.58
C TYR A 32 3.02 -18.06 1.29
N LEU A 33 2.24 -19.13 1.09
CA LEU A 33 1.27 -19.20 0.01
C LEU A 33 -0.02 -18.51 0.44
N THR A 34 -0.20 -17.26 0.03
CA THR A 34 -1.34 -16.45 0.48
C THR A 34 -2.57 -16.59 -0.42
N VAL A 35 -2.36 -16.91 -1.71
CA VAL A 35 -3.45 -17.07 -2.68
C VAL A 35 -3.20 -18.26 -3.59
N LEU A 36 -4.22 -19.11 -3.72
CA LEU A 36 -4.34 -20.18 -4.70
C LEU A 36 -5.69 -20.00 -5.42
N GLN A 37 -5.67 -19.74 -6.73
CA GLN A 37 -6.86 -19.58 -7.55
C GLN A 37 -6.94 -20.67 -8.61
N HIS A 38 -8.00 -21.47 -8.55
CA HIS A 38 -8.35 -22.46 -9.57
C HIS A 38 -9.08 -21.80 -10.76
N ILE A 39 -9.92 -20.80 -10.48
CA ILE A 39 -10.66 -20.03 -11.49
C ILE A 39 -10.08 -18.61 -11.50
N TYR A 40 -9.46 -18.24 -12.62
CA TYR A 40 -8.79 -16.95 -12.78
C TYR A 40 -9.80 -15.84 -13.04
N THR A 41 -9.68 -14.74 -12.29
CA THR A 41 -10.51 -13.54 -12.46
C THR A 41 -9.61 -12.33 -12.70
N PRO A 42 -9.74 -11.63 -13.84
CA PRO A 42 -8.96 -10.42 -14.07
C PRO A 42 -9.45 -9.28 -13.17
N SER A 43 -8.54 -8.37 -12.80
CA SER A 43 -8.86 -7.11 -12.13
C SER A 43 -9.50 -7.27 -10.74
N VAL A 44 -8.98 -8.18 -9.92
CA VAL A 44 -9.47 -8.43 -8.56
C VAL A 44 -8.62 -7.72 -7.51
N THR A 45 -9.29 -7.16 -6.50
CA THR A 45 -8.65 -6.70 -5.26
C THR A 45 -8.61 -7.87 -4.30
N ILE A 46 -7.42 -8.32 -3.95
CA ILE A 46 -7.23 -9.42 -3.00
C ILE A 46 -6.93 -8.84 -1.64
N GLN A 47 -7.64 -9.33 -0.62
CA GLN A 47 -7.33 -9.09 0.78
C GLN A 47 -6.97 -10.44 1.40
N THR A 48 -5.71 -10.61 1.78
CA THR A 48 -5.23 -11.85 2.41
C THR A 48 -4.62 -11.56 3.77
N LYS A 49 -4.80 -12.48 4.71
CA LYS A 49 -4.09 -12.46 5.98
C LYS A 49 -2.95 -13.46 5.92
N ILE A 50 -1.80 -13.11 6.51
CA ILE A 50 -0.67 -14.03 6.62
C ILE A 50 -0.96 -14.94 7.81
N ALA A 51 -1.26 -16.22 7.54
CA ALA A 51 -1.52 -17.21 8.58
C ALA A 51 -0.39 -18.25 8.66
N ARG A 52 -0.20 -18.87 9.84
CA ARG A 52 0.76 -19.98 10.01
C ARG A 52 0.43 -21.19 9.14
N SER A 53 -0.85 -21.42 8.84
CA SER A 53 -1.29 -22.51 7.94
C SER A 53 -0.85 -22.32 6.48
N GLN A 54 -0.47 -21.10 6.10
CA GLN A 54 0.00 -20.77 4.75
C GLN A 54 1.52 -20.83 4.63
N TYR A 55 2.23 -21.11 5.73
CA TYR A 55 3.68 -21.17 5.74
C TYR A 55 4.18 -22.32 4.87
N CYS A 56 5.08 -22.01 3.94
CA CYS A 56 5.81 -22.99 3.15
C CYS A 56 7.17 -23.21 3.81
N PRO A 57 7.37 -24.29 4.59
CA PRO A 57 8.64 -24.58 5.22
C PRO A 57 9.74 -24.90 4.21
N HIS A 58 10.99 -24.73 4.65
CA HIS A 58 12.14 -25.19 3.89
C HIS A 58 12.19 -26.72 3.92
N ILE A 59 12.65 -27.36 2.84
CA ILE A 59 12.75 -28.83 2.77
C ILE A 59 13.64 -29.46 3.86
N ARG A 60 14.52 -28.64 4.44
CA ARG A 60 15.40 -29.02 5.57
C ARG A 60 14.63 -29.24 6.87
N GLU A 61 13.47 -28.63 7.00
CA GLU A 61 12.57 -28.80 8.15
C GLU A 61 11.70 -30.06 7.99
N LEU A 62 11.52 -30.51 6.75
CA LEU A 62 10.64 -31.65 6.42
C LEU A 62 11.40 -32.99 6.36
N PHE A 63 12.64 -32.97 5.89
CA PHE A 63 13.44 -34.16 5.65
C PHE A 63 14.64 -34.30 6.58
N ASN A 64 15.07 -35.55 6.76
CA ASN A 64 16.30 -35.86 7.49
C ASN A 64 17.54 -35.42 6.71
N GLN A 65 18.65 -35.21 7.41
CA GLN A 65 19.95 -34.81 6.84
C GLN A 65 20.42 -35.72 5.70
N THR A 66 20.13 -37.02 5.76
CA THR A 66 20.48 -37.99 4.71
C THR A 66 19.78 -37.72 3.38
N LEU A 67 18.49 -37.35 3.41
CA LEU A 67 17.73 -37.02 2.21
C LEU A 67 18.12 -35.67 1.63
N ILE A 68 18.44 -34.70 2.50
CA ILE A 68 18.90 -33.37 2.08
C ILE A 68 20.24 -33.47 1.35
N ALA A 69 21.13 -34.35 1.80
CA ALA A 69 22.44 -34.58 1.20
C ALA A 69 22.38 -35.25 -0.19
N TYR A 70 21.23 -35.77 -0.62
CA TYR A 70 21.10 -36.34 -1.95
C TYR A 70 21.12 -35.27 -3.04
N PRO A 71 21.66 -35.60 -4.23
CA PRO A 71 21.51 -34.75 -5.41
C PRO A 71 20.04 -34.50 -5.76
N ILE A 72 19.74 -33.32 -6.31
CA ILE A 72 18.38 -32.84 -6.65
C ILE A 72 17.53 -33.92 -7.34
N ILE A 73 18.06 -34.56 -8.39
CA ILE A 73 17.35 -35.59 -9.17
C ILE A 73 16.86 -36.76 -8.30
N ARG A 74 17.66 -37.16 -7.31
CA ARG A 74 17.29 -38.22 -6.37
C ARG A 74 16.36 -37.70 -5.28
N ARG A 75 16.58 -36.47 -4.81
CA ARG A 75 15.81 -35.82 -3.76
C ARG A 75 14.35 -35.57 -4.18
N ILE A 76 14.11 -35.15 -5.42
CA ILE A 76 12.76 -34.91 -6.00
C ILE A 76 11.85 -36.13 -5.87
N LYS A 77 12.39 -37.35 -6.01
CA LYS A 77 11.60 -38.59 -5.88
C LYS A 77 10.92 -38.73 -4.52
N TYR A 78 11.46 -38.08 -3.49
CA TYR A 78 10.93 -38.12 -2.13
C TYR A 78 9.96 -36.98 -1.83
N TYR A 79 9.73 -36.03 -2.75
CA TYR A 79 8.91 -34.84 -2.49
C TYR A 79 7.46 -35.17 -2.16
N HIS A 80 6.90 -36.21 -2.80
CA HIS A 80 5.57 -36.71 -2.47
C HIS A 80 5.47 -37.18 -1.01
N LEU A 81 6.54 -37.72 -0.42
CA LEU A 81 6.53 -38.16 0.98
C LEU A 81 6.32 -37.01 1.96
N ALA A 82 6.78 -35.80 1.64
CA ALA A 82 6.54 -34.62 2.48
C ALA A 82 5.03 -34.35 2.60
N CYS A 83 4.33 -34.32 1.46
CA CYS A 83 2.89 -34.10 1.40
C CYS A 83 2.07 -35.26 2.01
N MET A 84 2.60 -36.48 1.99
CA MET A 84 1.96 -37.64 2.62
C MET A 84 2.12 -37.64 4.14
N LYS A 85 3.27 -37.18 4.65
CA LYS A 85 3.59 -37.21 6.08
C LYS A 85 2.84 -36.15 6.89
N ASP A 86 2.69 -34.96 6.33
CA ASP A 86 1.95 -33.87 6.95
C ASP A 86 0.73 -33.51 6.10
N SER A 87 -0.45 -33.89 6.59
CA SER A 87 -1.71 -33.67 5.89
C SER A 87 -2.10 -32.18 5.80
N ASN A 88 -1.55 -31.33 6.67
CA ASN A 88 -1.82 -29.89 6.70
C ASN A 88 -0.81 -29.08 5.88
N LEU A 89 0.24 -29.72 5.35
CA LEU A 89 1.23 -29.07 4.52
C LEU A 89 0.60 -28.67 3.18
N VAL A 90 0.55 -27.37 2.90
CA VAL A 90 0.00 -26.83 1.65
C VAL A 90 1.10 -26.63 0.60
N CYS A 91 2.30 -26.27 1.03
CA CYS A 91 3.42 -25.95 0.18
C CYS A 91 4.74 -26.14 0.91
N PHE A 92 5.83 -26.26 0.18
CA PHE A 92 7.20 -26.20 0.71
C PHE A 92 8.16 -25.76 -0.37
N HIS A 93 9.38 -25.41 0.00
CA HIS A 93 10.40 -24.99 -0.96
C HIS A 93 11.75 -25.64 -0.72
N ASP A 94 12.48 -25.81 -1.81
CA ASP A 94 13.86 -26.25 -1.81
C ASP A 94 14.69 -25.12 -2.43
N ASN A 95 15.50 -24.43 -1.60
CA ASN A 95 16.28 -23.23 -1.93
C ASN A 95 17.24 -23.38 -3.12
N GLU A 96 17.23 -24.53 -3.79
CA GLU A 96 18.05 -24.80 -4.95
C GLU A 96 17.32 -24.46 -6.27
N LEU A 97 16.02 -24.78 -6.44
CA LEU A 97 15.34 -24.60 -7.74
C LEU A 97 13.80 -24.61 -7.70
N PHE A 98 13.16 -25.11 -6.64
CA PHE A 98 11.74 -25.50 -6.73
C PHE A 98 10.91 -24.97 -5.57
N ILE A 99 9.70 -24.52 -5.91
CA ILE A 99 8.58 -24.43 -4.97
C ILE A 99 7.59 -25.54 -5.32
N CYS A 100 7.09 -26.20 -4.29
CA CYS A 100 6.17 -27.32 -4.41
C CYS A 100 4.84 -27.03 -3.70
N LEU A 101 3.75 -27.45 -4.32
CA LEU A 101 2.40 -27.45 -3.76
C LEU A 101 1.99 -28.89 -3.44
N CYS A 102 1.36 -29.09 -2.29
CA CYS A 102 0.76 -30.37 -1.96
C CYS A 102 -0.68 -30.40 -2.46
N THR A 103 -1.01 -31.38 -3.30
CA THR A 103 -2.37 -31.59 -3.81
C THR A 103 -3.24 -32.26 -2.75
N GLU A 104 -4.56 -32.28 -2.99
CA GLU A 104 -5.52 -33.02 -2.15
C GLU A 104 -5.18 -34.52 -2.11
N GLU A 105 -4.69 -35.07 -3.23
CA GLU A 105 -4.20 -36.45 -3.37
C GLU A 105 -2.84 -36.69 -2.68
N LYS A 106 -2.32 -35.71 -1.93
CA LYS A 106 -1.04 -35.80 -1.20
C LYS A 106 0.17 -35.98 -2.11
N HIS A 107 0.10 -35.45 -3.32
CA HIS A 107 1.23 -35.42 -4.25
C HIS A 107 1.87 -34.05 -4.23
N ALA A 108 3.20 -34.01 -4.35
CA ALA A 108 3.93 -32.77 -4.57
C ALA A 108 3.87 -32.39 -6.05
N ASN A 109 3.35 -31.20 -6.35
CA ASN A 109 3.42 -30.57 -7.67
C ASN A 109 4.40 -29.41 -7.61
N CYS A 110 5.54 -29.55 -8.28
CA CYS A 110 6.67 -28.63 -8.15
C CYS A 110 6.93 -27.90 -9.45
N PHE A 111 7.22 -26.61 -9.34
CA PHE A 111 7.61 -25.77 -10.47
C PHE A 111 8.90 -25.04 -10.17
N HIS A 112 9.66 -24.75 -11.22
CA HIS A 112 10.91 -24.03 -11.12
C HIS A 112 10.67 -22.62 -10.57
N PHE A 113 11.44 -22.22 -9.58
CA PHE A 113 11.37 -20.91 -8.96
C PHE A 113 12.78 -20.37 -8.72
N ASP A 114 13.09 -19.24 -9.33
CA ASP A 114 14.36 -18.57 -9.15
C ASP A 114 14.29 -17.67 -7.90
N PHE A 115 14.85 -18.15 -6.79
CA PHE A 115 14.92 -17.41 -5.53
C PHE A 115 15.86 -16.21 -5.57
N ASN A 116 16.77 -16.17 -6.55
CA ASN A 116 17.75 -15.09 -6.73
C ASN A 116 17.34 -14.13 -7.87
N MET A 117 16.10 -14.20 -8.35
CA MET A 117 15.63 -13.35 -9.43
C MET A 117 15.74 -11.87 -9.03
N THR A 118 16.60 -11.14 -9.73
CA THR A 118 16.74 -9.69 -9.59
C THR A 118 16.08 -8.98 -10.77
N TYR A 119 15.29 -7.95 -10.50
CA TYR A 119 14.70 -7.10 -11.53
C TYR A 119 15.50 -5.81 -11.65
N ASP A 120 15.93 -5.48 -12.86
CA ASP A 120 16.62 -4.22 -13.17
C ASP A 120 15.65 -3.12 -13.64
N CYS A 121 14.38 -3.48 -13.88
CA CYS A 121 13.35 -2.61 -14.43
C CYS A 121 13.82 -1.86 -15.68
N MET A 122 14.63 -2.54 -16.52
CA MET A 122 15.25 -2.03 -17.74
C MET A 122 15.88 -0.63 -17.59
N GLY A 123 16.44 -0.32 -16.41
CA GLY A 123 17.04 0.99 -16.11
C GLY A 123 16.05 2.14 -15.95
N SER A 124 14.76 1.95 -16.28
CA SER A 124 13.67 2.88 -16.01
C SER A 124 13.09 2.61 -14.62
N ASN A 125 13.94 2.69 -13.58
CA ASN A 125 13.51 2.51 -12.22
C ASN A 125 12.63 3.71 -11.79
N ASN A 126 11.34 3.62 -12.10
CA ASN A 126 10.34 4.62 -11.70
C ASN A 126 10.13 4.64 -10.18
N CYS A 127 10.73 3.70 -9.44
CA CYS A 127 10.70 3.65 -7.99
C CYS A 127 11.73 4.62 -7.41
N GLN A 128 11.24 5.58 -6.64
CA GLN A 128 12.05 6.62 -6.02
C GLN A 128 12.58 6.16 -4.64
N ASN A 129 13.46 6.97 -4.03
CA ASN A 129 13.94 6.79 -2.66
C ASN A 129 14.57 5.41 -2.35
N GLY A 130 15.26 4.83 -3.33
CA GLY A 130 15.94 3.54 -3.18
C GLY A 130 14.98 2.35 -2.98
N ALA A 131 13.72 2.50 -3.37
CA ALA A 131 12.74 1.41 -3.32
C ALA A 131 13.12 0.25 -4.24
N GLN A 132 12.74 -0.96 -3.84
CA GLN A 132 12.97 -2.16 -4.64
C GLN A 132 11.93 -2.26 -5.75
N CYS A 133 12.39 -2.55 -6.96
CA CYS A 133 11.55 -2.64 -8.15
C CYS A 133 11.24 -4.09 -8.49
N PHE A 134 9.99 -4.34 -8.88
CA PHE A 134 9.52 -5.63 -9.38
C PHE A 134 8.78 -5.40 -10.69
N GLN A 135 8.94 -6.31 -11.64
CA GLN A 135 8.28 -6.23 -12.94
C GLN A 135 7.53 -7.53 -13.27
N ASP A 136 6.54 -7.45 -14.14
CA ASP A 136 5.71 -8.58 -14.54
C ASP A 136 6.42 -9.56 -15.48
N ASN A 137 7.28 -9.07 -16.37
CA ASN A 137 8.01 -9.89 -17.34
C ASN A 137 9.50 -9.49 -17.40
N PRO A 138 10.44 -10.45 -17.38
CA PRO A 138 11.88 -10.16 -17.41
C PRO A 138 12.35 -9.48 -18.71
N THR A 139 11.76 -9.81 -19.87
CA THR A 139 12.22 -9.32 -21.18
C THR A 139 11.41 -8.13 -21.70
N CYS A 140 10.13 -8.04 -21.37
CA CYS A 140 9.25 -6.95 -21.82
C CYS A 140 8.28 -6.54 -20.72
N PRO A 141 8.74 -5.74 -19.74
CA PRO A 141 7.91 -5.37 -18.60
C PRO A 141 6.80 -4.41 -19.02
N THR A 142 5.55 -4.78 -18.79
CA THR A 142 4.38 -3.90 -19.02
C THR A 142 3.91 -3.23 -17.73
N LYS A 143 4.26 -3.81 -16.58
CA LYS A 143 3.83 -3.33 -15.26
C LYS A 143 4.99 -3.40 -14.28
N ILE A 144 5.14 -2.32 -13.52
CA ILE A 144 6.15 -2.17 -12.48
C ILE A 144 5.46 -2.01 -11.12
N MET A 145 6.05 -2.61 -10.09
CA MET A 145 5.65 -2.48 -8.69
C MET A 145 6.86 -2.04 -7.87
N CYS A 146 6.64 -1.01 -7.04
CA CYS A 146 7.66 -0.49 -6.13
C CYS A 146 7.38 -0.96 -4.70
N VAL A 147 8.38 -1.60 -4.09
CA VAL A 147 8.37 -1.94 -2.66
C VAL A 147 9.16 -0.88 -1.91
N CYS A 148 8.40 0.02 -1.27
CA CYS A 148 8.97 1.13 -0.51
C CYS A 148 9.70 0.64 0.73
N ARG A 149 10.84 1.27 1.02
CA ARG A 149 11.54 1.17 2.31
C ARG A 149 10.67 1.74 3.43
N GLU A 150 11.08 1.48 4.67
CA GLU A 150 10.48 2.10 5.84
C GLU A 150 10.43 3.62 5.68
N CYS A 151 9.38 4.24 6.20
CA CYS A 151 9.14 5.69 6.12
C CYS A 151 8.91 6.27 4.71
N PHE A 152 8.75 5.45 3.68
CA PHE A 152 8.35 5.91 2.34
C PHE A 152 7.02 5.29 1.88
N TYR A 153 6.22 6.04 1.13
CA TYR A 153 4.92 5.60 0.64
C TYR A 153 4.53 6.24 -0.70
N GLY A 154 3.43 5.76 -1.28
CA GLY A 154 2.99 6.10 -2.63
C GLY A 154 3.27 4.99 -3.63
N THR A 155 2.77 5.16 -4.85
CA THR A 155 2.89 4.15 -5.93
C THR A 155 4.31 4.00 -6.45
N GLN A 156 5.11 5.05 -6.36
CA GLN A 156 6.53 5.08 -6.72
C GLN A 156 7.42 5.26 -5.49
N CYS A 157 6.86 5.17 -4.28
CA CYS A 157 7.58 5.47 -3.04
C CYS A 157 8.11 6.91 -2.98
N GLN A 158 7.43 7.84 -3.65
CA GLN A 158 7.85 9.22 -3.83
C GLN A 158 7.72 10.07 -2.55
N PHE A 159 6.84 9.70 -1.62
CA PHE A 159 6.60 10.45 -0.40
C PHE A 159 7.41 9.89 0.76
N SER A 160 7.97 10.78 1.58
CA SER A 160 8.77 10.44 2.77
C SER A 160 8.07 10.93 4.04
N THR A 161 8.16 10.15 5.11
CA THR A 161 7.75 10.55 6.46
C THR A 161 8.92 11.08 7.29
N HIS A 162 10.16 11.07 6.79
CA HIS A 162 11.34 11.54 7.53
C HIS A 162 11.41 13.06 7.65
N GLN A 163 10.95 13.78 6.63
CA GLN A 163 10.69 15.20 6.77
C GLN A 163 9.39 15.34 7.54
N PHE A 164 9.49 15.58 8.85
CA PHE A 164 8.44 16.16 9.66
C PHE A 164 8.08 17.56 9.11
N GLY A 165 7.49 17.60 7.92
CA GLY A 165 6.70 18.72 7.51
C GLY A 165 5.46 18.68 8.39
N LEU A 166 5.18 19.74 9.13
CA LEU A 166 3.85 20.03 9.69
C LEU A 166 2.82 20.29 8.55
N SER A 167 3.00 19.65 7.40
CA SER A 167 2.12 19.70 6.26
C SER A 167 1.04 18.64 6.45
N LEU A 168 -0.18 19.07 6.13
CA LEU A 168 -1.36 18.20 6.11
C LEU A 168 -1.10 16.92 5.29
N ASP A 169 -0.34 17.03 4.21
CA ASP A 169 -0.04 15.94 3.28
C ASP A 169 0.81 14.83 3.92
N ALA A 170 1.75 15.19 4.79
CA ALA A 170 2.60 14.23 5.51
C ALA A 170 1.84 13.54 6.65
N ILE A 171 1.01 14.28 7.40
CA ILE A 171 0.27 13.77 8.57
C ILE A 171 -0.91 12.90 8.13
N LEU A 172 -1.70 13.37 7.16
CA LEU A 172 -2.93 12.72 6.72
C LEU A 172 -2.75 11.81 5.50
N GLY A 173 -1.81 12.11 4.60
CA GLY A 173 -1.66 11.39 3.34
C GLY A 173 -1.45 9.88 3.52
N TYR A 174 -0.62 9.47 4.48
CA TYR A 174 -0.37 8.05 4.78
C TYR A 174 -1.58 7.33 5.41
N GLN A 175 -2.48 8.07 6.07
CA GLN A 175 -3.66 7.51 6.73
C GLN A 175 -4.85 7.29 5.77
N ILE A 176 -4.79 7.86 4.56
CA ILE A 176 -5.81 7.75 3.53
C ILE A 176 -5.58 6.47 2.71
N ARG A 177 -6.60 5.62 2.65
CA ARG A 177 -6.58 4.38 1.87
C ARG A 177 -7.13 4.64 0.46
N SER A 178 -6.41 4.24 -0.59
CA SER A 178 -6.92 4.39 -1.96
C SER A 178 -8.10 3.45 -2.25
N ASN A 179 -9.02 3.86 -3.12
CA ASN A 179 -10.18 3.07 -3.57
C ASN A 179 -11.19 2.68 -2.47
N LEU A 180 -11.19 3.35 -1.32
CA LEU A 180 -12.23 3.21 -0.30
C LEU A 180 -13.06 4.49 -0.20
N SER A 181 -14.38 4.36 -0.11
CA SER A 181 -15.27 5.48 0.15
C SER A 181 -14.99 6.13 1.51
N ILE A 182 -15.33 7.43 1.66
CA ILE A 182 -15.06 8.22 2.87
C ILE A 182 -15.59 7.52 4.14
N SER A 183 -16.76 6.87 4.07
CA SER A 183 -17.37 6.15 5.20
C SER A 183 -16.54 4.95 5.69
N ARG A 184 -15.69 4.36 4.85
CA ARG A 184 -14.82 3.22 5.18
C ARG A 184 -13.36 3.61 5.42
N GLN A 185 -13.03 4.91 5.37
CA GLN A 185 -11.69 5.41 5.70
C GLN A 185 -11.38 5.25 7.20
N SER A 186 -10.09 5.41 7.54
CA SER A 186 -9.60 5.33 8.91
C SER A 186 -10.26 6.38 9.82
N ILE A 187 -10.31 6.10 11.13
CA ILE A 187 -10.87 7.01 12.13
C ILE A 187 -10.18 8.38 12.10
N TYR A 188 -8.87 8.42 11.86
CA TYR A 188 -8.07 9.64 11.78
C TYR A 188 -8.55 10.56 10.64
N VAL A 189 -8.77 10.02 9.44
CA VAL A 189 -9.28 10.80 8.29
C VAL A 189 -10.67 11.36 8.59
N LYS A 190 -11.55 10.57 9.20
CA LYS A 190 -12.91 11.01 9.58
C LYS A 190 -12.87 12.15 10.58
N ILE A 191 -12.05 12.03 11.63
CA ILE A 191 -11.88 13.08 12.63
C ILE A 191 -11.35 14.37 11.97
N SER A 192 -10.36 14.28 11.08
CA SER A 192 -9.82 15.46 10.39
C SER A 192 -10.84 16.16 9.49
N ILE A 193 -11.70 15.42 8.78
CA ILE A 193 -12.78 16.01 7.98
C ILE A 193 -13.78 16.73 8.90
N ILE A 194 -14.16 16.12 10.03
CA ILE A 194 -15.10 16.72 10.99
C ILE A 194 -14.51 18.01 11.58
N VAL A 195 -13.27 17.97 12.06
CA VAL A 195 -12.59 19.13 12.64
C VAL A 195 -12.45 20.26 11.62
N ALA A 196 -12.04 19.98 10.39
CA ALA A 196 -11.92 20.99 9.33
C ALA A 196 -13.27 21.62 8.97
N SER A 197 -14.35 20.81 8.92
CA SER A 197 -15.71 21.30 8.66
C SER A 197 -16.20 22.23 9.78
N ILE A 198 -15.92 21.87 11.04
CA ILE A 198 -16.25 22.71 12.21
C ILE A 198 -15.48 24.03 12.16
N MET A 199 -14.17 23.98 11.90
CA MET A 199 -13.34 25.18 11.76
C MET A 199 -13.83 26.09 10.63
N LEU A 200 -14.30 25.52 9.52
CA LEU A 200 -14.88 26.29 8.40
C LEU A 200 -16.16 27.02 8.83
N LEU A 201 -17.08 26.32 9.50
CA LEU A 201 -18.35 26.88 9.95
C LEU A 201 -18.15 28.05 10.92
N PHE A 202 -17.41 27.82 12.01
CA PHE A 202 -17.15 28.87 12.99
C PHE A 202 -16.31 30.01 12.40
N GLY A 203 -15.30 29.70 11.59
CA GLY A 203 -14.46 30.70 10.92
C GLY A 203 -15.23 31.62 9.99
N LEU A 204 -16.16 31.07 9.20
CA LEU A 204 -17.01 31.87 8.31
C LEU A 204 -17.99 32.75 9.09
N ILE A 205 -18.67 32.20 10.11
CA ILE A 205 -19.62 32.98 10.92
C ILE A 205 -18.90 34.15 11.60
N SER A 206 -17.79 33.87 12.30
CA SER A 206 -17.01 34.90 13.00
C SER A 206 -16.39 35.91 12.03
N GLY A 207 -15.88 35.45 10.88
CA GLY A 207 -15.30 36.31 9.86
C GLY A 207 -16.33 37.25 9.22
N ILE A 208 -17.49 36.74 8.84
CA ILE A 208 -18.58 37.53 8.23
C ILE A 208 -19.12 38.56 9.22
N LEU A 209 -19.39 38.15 10.47
CA LEU A 209 -19.83 39.07 11.52
C LEU A 209 -18.79 40.18 11.76
N SER A 210 -17.50 39.84 11.77
CA SER A 210 -16.42 40.82 11.92
C SER A 210 -16.39 41.82 10.76
N ILE A 211 -16.49 41.34 9.51
CA ILE A 211 -16.54 42.21 8.32
C ILE A 211 -17.73 43.17 8.41
N LEU A 212 -18.94 42.67 8.71
CA LEU A 212 -20.13 43.51 8.84
C LEU A 212 -19.96 44.60 9.91
N THR A 213 -19.33 44.26 11.03
CA THR A 213 -19.13 45.18 12.15
C THR A 213 -18.10 46.27 11.82
N PHE A 214 -16.96 45.88 11.25
CA PHE A 214 -15.84 46.80 10.97
C PHE A 214 -15.94 47.54 9.63
N GLN A 215 -16.83 47.14 8.73
CA GLN A 215 -17.17 47.88 7.52
C GLN A 215 -18.02 49.14 7.82
N SER A 216 -18.51 49.28 9.05
CA SER A 216 -19.25 50.47 9.47
C SER A 216 -18.39 51.74 9.39
N LYS A 217 -18.96 52.82 8.82
CA LYS A 217 -18.30 54.13 8.65
C LYS A 217 -17.62 54.71 9.91
N PRO A 218 -18.12 54.56 11.15
CA PRO A 218 -17.43 55.08 12.33
C PRO A 218 -16.12 54.34 12.64
N CYS A 219 -16.07 53.02 12.41
CA CYS A 219 -14.90 52.19 12.74
C CYS A 219 -13.75 52.37 11.75
N LEU A 220 -14.05 52.72 10.49
CA LEU A 220 -13.04 52.94 9.44
C LEU A 220 -12.23 54.24 9.59
N LYS A 221 -12.62 55.14 10.51
CA LYS A 221 -11.87 56.37 10.81
C LYS A 221 -10.65 56.13 11.68
N VAL A 222 -10.58 54.97 12.36
CA VAL A 222 -9.51 54.61 13.29
C VAL A 222 -8.67 53.51 12.64
N GLY A 223 -7.34 53.64 12.65
CA GLY A 223 -6.43 52.67 12.01
C GLY A 223 -6.62 51.22 12.49
N CYS A 224 -7.07 51.04 13.74
CA CYS A 224 -7.41 49.72 14.30
C CYS A 224 -8.57 49.03 13.55
N GLY A 225 -9.59 49.77 13.12
CA GLY A 225 -10.73 49.20 12.39
C GLY A 225 -10.33 48.65 11.01
N ILE A 226 -9.43 49.34 10.31
CA ILE A 226 -8.88 48.90 9.02
C ILE A 226 -8.05 47.61 9.21
N TYR A 227 -7.24 47.53 10.27
CA TYR A 227 -6.46 46.34 10.59
C TYR A 227 -7.35 45.12 10.87
N LEU A 228 -8.40 45.28 11.68
CA LEU A 228 -9.32 44.18 12.01
C LEU A 228 -10.13 43.72 10.78
N LEU A 229 -10.52 44.65 9.90
CA LEU A 229 -11.16 44.32 8.63
C LEU A 229 -10.21 43.52 7.72
N ALA A 230 -8.97 43.98 7.53
CA ALA A 230 -7.98 43.24 6.75
C ALA A 230 -7.70 41.85 7.35
N SER A 231 -7.53 41.77 8.67
CA SER A 231 -7.31 40.52 9.40
C SER A 231 -8.47 39.54 9.19
N SER A 232 -9.72 39.97 9.34
CA SER A 232 -10.89 39.10 9.11
C SER A 232 -10.98 38.58 7.67
N ILE A 233 -10.67 39.40 6.66
CA ILE A 233 -10.61 38.96 5.26
C ILE A 233 -9.51 37.91 5.07
N THR A 234 -8.30 38.14 5.61
CA THR A 234 -7.20 37.17 5.52
C THR A 234 -7.53 35.85 6.24
N SER A 235 -8.20 35.91 7.39
CA SER A 235 -8.65 34.74 8.13
C SER A 235 -9.69 33.92 7.36
N ILE A 236 -10.65 34.55 6.69
CA ILE A 236 -11.59 33.84 5.82
C ILE A 236 -10.87 33.15 4.65
N LEU A 237 -9.96 33.88 3.98
CA LEU A 237 -9.20 33.33 2.85
C LEU A 237 -8.33 32.13 3.26
N THR A 238 -7.65 32.21 4.41
CA THR A 238 -6.81 31.11 4.92
C THR A 238 -7.62 29.86 5.27
N ILE A 239 -8.79 30.01 5.91
CA ILE A 239 -9.66 28.87 6.26
C ILE A 239 -10.25 28.20 5.01
N ILE A 240 -10.63 28.99 4.00
CA ILE A 240 -11.09 28.48 2.71
C ILE A 240 -9.96 27.71 2.00
N CYS A 241 -8.75 28.28 1.95
CA CYS A 241 -7.58 27.65 1.34
C CYS A 241 -7.22 26.33 2.03
N LEU A 242 -7.25 26.28 3.37
CA LEU A 242 -6.99 25.06 4.14
C LEU A 242 -8.00 23.95 3.82
N ASN A 243 -9.29 24.28 3.78
CA ASN A 243 -10.34 23.32 3.44
C ASN A 243 -10.19 22.80 2.01
N PHE A 244 -9.94 23.71 1.06
CA PHE A 244 -9.70 23.33 -0.33
C PHE A 244 -8.50 22.37 -0.45
N LYS A 245 -7.39 22.67 0.24
CA LYS A 245 -6.20 21.79 0.26
C LYS A 245 -6.51 20.41 0.83
N LEU A 246 -7.28 20.32 1.92
CA LEU A 246 -7.69 19.04 2.52
C LEU A 246 -8.56 18.21 1.56
N TRP A 247 -9.56 18.83 0.93
CA TRP A 247 -10.42 18.15 -0.05
C TRP A 247 -9.62 17.68 -1.26
N PHE A 248 -8.71 18.51 -1.77
CA PHE A 248 -7.81 18.14 -2.86
C PHE A 248 -6.95 16.92 -2.50
N LEU A 249 -6.34 16.92 -1.31
CA LEU A 249 -5.55 15.78 -0.82
C LEU A 249 -6.38 14.49 -0.77
N ILE A 250 -7.59 14.54 -0.22
CA ILE A 250 -8.47 13.38 -0.10
C ILE A 250 -8.86 12.85 -1.48
N LEU A 251 -9.28 13.73 -2.40
CA LEU A 251 -9.70 13.34 -3.75
C LEU A 251 -8.55 12.75 -4.58
N SER A 252 -7.36 13.32 -4.45
CA SER A 252 -6.13 12.83 -5.10
C SER A 252 -5.76 11.42 -4.61
N GLN A 253 -5.71 11.22 -3.29
CA GLN A 253 -5.33 9.92 -2.70
C GLN A 253 -6.40 8.84 -2.88
N MET A 254 -7.68 9.22 -2.91
CA MET A 254 -8.78 8.29 -3.18
C MET A 254 -8.86 7.83 -4.65
N SER A 255 -7.92 8.24 -5.51
CA SER A 255 -7.86 7.83 -6.92
C SER A 255 -9.04 8.31 -7.77
N ILE A 256 -9.78 9.31 -7.30
CA ILE A 256 -10.88 9.91 -8.08
C ILE A 256 -10.30 10.81 -9.18
N LEU A 257 -9.17 11.48 -8.91
CA LEU A 257 -8.39 12.23 -9.90
C LEU A 257 -7.33 11.31 -10.50
N THR A 258 -7.60 10.75 -11.68
CA THR A 258 -6.69 9.87 -12.42
C THR A 258 -5.73 10.62 -13.36
N SER A 259 -5.89 11.94 -13.50
CA SER A 259 -5.07 12.76 -14.38
C SER A 259 -3.67 13.02 -13.79
N ARG A 260 -2.66 12.44 -14.43
CA ARG A 260 -1.23 12.62 -14.06
C ARG A 260 -0.74 14.07 -14.07
N SER A 261 -1.44 15.02 -14.70
CA SER A 261 -1.00 16.42 -14.75
C SER A 261 -1.34 17.24 -13.49
N PHE A 262 -2.16 16.70 -12.60
CA PHE A 262 -2.62 17.38 -11.39
C PHE A 262 -2.03 16.79 -10.10
N LEU A 263 -1.16 15.80 -10.20
CA LEU A 263 -0.65 15.01 -9.08
C LEU A 263 0.86 15.24 -8.89
#